data_AF-A0A943BMB7-F1
#
_entry.id   AF-A0A943BMB7-F1
#
_cell.length_a   1.000
_cell.length_b   1.000
_cell.length_c   1.000
_cell.angle_alpha   90.00
_cell.angle_beta   90.00
_cell.angle_gamma   90.00
#
_symmetry.space_group_name_H-M   'P 1'
#
loop_
_entity.id
_entity.type
_entity.pdbx_description
1 polymer ?
#
loop_
_entity_poly.entity_id
_entity_poly.type
_entity_poly.pdbx_seq_one_letter_code
_entity_poly.pdbx_strand_id
1 'polypeptide(L)'
;MFPFFKRRDEGPLVVEDAVFTPEDIFVLLGESLDIGCFAAQPRNLDLGRFKVEGSSAWRERLVKRFEPRGLVDASGEPVPELARALEPLRGHGAFVGDGRIPHRTNPVDGRTAVLCLMPDLSRATAVVRSGRGFGLRPFPDDRSLWEAEFLSLYGLERRFTWAERSQHFIEGDFRIDDTSFTRALKAGEDAVNEWCEVRGIAERDQLRHVSRVGGGPFGGFYSKEFLCADYSACVFNDKFDYAVPIPKAGDYWSKGAVFVPEVGLVDYWGVAPRGPEYDWYGNKEAGDRCRYSGFDFLGPGEGLLDNLLTFYDYPESGYEYVRPSTRRRPGGGV
;
A
#
# COMPACT_ATOMS: atom_id res chain seq x y z
N MET A 1 -30.05 -30.64 34.23
CA MET A 1 -28.60 -30.86 34.15
C MET A 1 -28.19 -30.53 32.73
N PHE A 2 -27.77 -29.28 32.47
CA PHE A 2 -27.34 -28.83 31.15
C PHE A 2 -25.83 -29.05 31.03
N PRO A 3 -25.32 -29.70 29.97
CA PRO A 3 -23.89 -29.88 29.82
C PRO A 3 -23.27 -28.55 29.41
N PHE A 4 -22.42 -28.03 30.30
CA PHE A 4 -21.15 -27.38 30.05
C PHE A 4 -21.03 -26.48 28.80
N PHE A 5 -20.90 -25.18 29.06
CA PHE A 5 -20.11 -24.29 28.22
C PHE A 5 -18.75 -24.95 27.95
N LYS A 6 -18.48 -25.34 26.70
CA LYS A 6 -17.12 -25.65 26.25
C LYS A 6 -16.24 -24.44 26.61
N ARG A 7 -15.24 -24.67 27.47
CA ARG A 7 -14.07 -23.78 27.57
C ARG A 7 -13.57 -23.54 26.15
N ARG A 8 -13.54 -22.27 25.76
CA ARG A 8 -13.17 -21.79 24.42
C ARG A 8 -11.66 -22.06 24.25
N ASP A 9 -11.32 -22.94 23.30
CA ASP A 9 -10.00 -23.27 22.77
C ASP A 9 -8.77 -22.85 23.60
N GLU A 10 -8.36 -23.72 24.54
CA GLU A 10 -7.13 -23.60 25.36
C GLU A 10 -5.87 -24.10 24.60
N GLY A 11 -5.89 -24.04 23.26
CA GLY A 11 -4.78 -24.45 22.41
C GLY A 11 -3.87 -23.28 22.00
N PRO A 12 -2.62 -23.56 21.58
CA PRO A 12 -1.74 -22.55 21.01
C PRO A 12 -2.44 -21.87 19.82
N LEU A 13 -2.32 -20.54 19.75
CA LEU A 13 -2.85 -19.74 18.66
C LEU A 13 -1.72 -19.46 17.67
N VAL A 14 -1.95 -19.77 16.39
CA VAL A 14 -1.05 -19.35 15.32
C VAL A 14 -1.28 -17.87 14.97
N VAL A 15 -0.26 -17.22 14.42
CA VAL A 15 -0.28 -15.77 14.16
C VAL A 15 -1.43 -15.37 13.25
N GLU A 16 -1.72 -16.18 12.23
CA GLU A 16 -2.72 -15.92 11.18
C GLU A 16 -4.16 -15.97 11.71
N ASP A 17 -4.41 -16.74 12.77
CA ASP A 17 -5.71 -16.88 13.41
C ASP A 17 -5.96 -15.82 14.50
N ALA A 18 -4.92 -15.06 14.86
CA ALA A 18 -4.98 -14.04 15.90
C ALA A 18 -5.69 -12.77 15.40
N VAL A 19 -6.52 -12.18 16.27
CA VAL A 19 -7.15 -10.88 16.02
C VAL A 19 -6.70 -9.90 17.09
N PHE A 20 -5.95 -8.89 16.66
CA PHE A 20 -5.36 -7.84 17.48
C PHE A 20 -6.23 -6.58 17.46
N THR A 21 -6.28 -5.85 18.57
CA THR A 21 -6.80 -4.48 18.59
C THR A 21 -5.71 -3.51 18.10
N PRO A 22 -6.07 -2.26 17.76
CA PRO A 22 -5.08 -1.21 17.50
C PRO A 22 -4.02 -1.09 18.59
N GLU A 23 -4.44 -1.12 19.86
CA GLU A 23 -3.54 -1.01 21.01
C GLU A 23 -2.61 -2.22 21.12
N ASP A 24 -3.09 -3.43 20.82
CA ASP A 24 -2.24 -4.62 20.79
C ASP A 24 -1.11 -4.45 19.77
N ILE A 25 -1.43 -4.08 18.52
CA ILE A 25 -0.42 -3.85 17.48
C ILE A 25 0.53 -2.73 17.89
N PHE A 26 0.03 -1.63 18.44
CA PHE A 26 0.85 -0.52 18.91
C PHE A 26 1.86 -0.95 19.99
N VAL A 27 1.41 -1.71 21.00
CA VAL A 27 2.28 -2.24 22.07
C VAL A 27 3.30 -3.23 21.52
N LEU A 28 2.87 -4.15 20.65
CA LEU A 28 3.72 -5.16 20.02
C LEU A 28 4.80 -4.56 19.10
N LEU A 29 4.54 -3.38 18.54
CA LEU A 29 5.51 -2.61 17.76
C LEU A 29 6.44 -1.74 18.64
N GLY A 30 6.38 -1.87 19.96
CA GLY A 30 7.20 -1.08 20.88
C GLY A 30 6.69 0.34 21.03
N GLU A 31 5.38 0.51 21.13
CA GLU A 31 4.69 1.81 21.25
C GLU A 31 4.88 2.68 19.99
N SER A 32 4.83 2.02 18.83
CA SER A 32 4.94 2.63 17.51
C SER A 32 3.69 2.37 16.66
N LEU A 33 3.43 3.30 15.75
CA LEU A 33 2.48 3.11 14.67
C LEU A 33 3.01 2.11 13.64
N ASP A 34 2.11 1.45 12.90
CA ASP A 34 2.50 0.64 11.75
C ASP A 34 2.81 1.54 10.54
N ILE A 35 3.75 1.11 9.68
CA ILE A 35 4.22 1.88 8.51
C ILE A 35 3.09 2.24 7.54
N GLY A 36 2.10 1.36 7.40
CA GLY A 36 0.91 1.58 6.57
C GLY A 36 -0.14 2.47 7.21
N CYS A 37 0.05 2.86 8.48
CA CYS A 37 -0.90 3.58 9.32
C CYS A 37 -2.31 2.99 9.24
N PHE A 38 -2.44 1.67 9.34
CA PHE A 38 -3.72 0.98 9.15
C PHE A 38 -4.31 0.48 10.48
N ALA A 39 -3.59 -0.36 11.21
CA ALA A 39 -4.05 -0.89 12.49
C ALA A 39 -3.72 0.05 13.64
N ALA A 40 -2.42 0.27 13.88
CA ALA A 40 -1.88 1.19 14.85
C ALA A 40 -1.71 2.56 14.18
N GLN A 41 -2.79 3.34 14.15
CA GLN A 41 -2.82 4.71 13.65
C GLN A 41 -3.46 5.66 14.67
N PRO A 42 -3.14 6.97 14.66
CA PRO A 42 -3.62 7.92 15.66
C PRO A 42 -5.14 7.99 15.85
N ARG A 43 -5.90 7.66 14.80
CA ARG A 43 -7.38 7.67 14.85
C ARG A 43 -7.98 6.45 15.52
N ASN A 44 -7.24 5.34 15.55
CA ASN A 44 -7.67 4.09 16.17
C ASN A 44 -7.20 3.97 17.63
N LEU A 45 -6.39 4.92 18.10
CA LEU A 45 -5.73 4.90 19.40
C LEU A 45 -6.17 6.09 20.24
N ASP A 46 -6.41 5.86 21.53
CA ASP A 46 -6.55 6.94 22.51
C ASP A 46 -5.16 7.46 22.93
N LEU A 47 -4.52 8.19 22.01
CA LEU A 47 -3.19 8.77 22.24
C LEU A 47 -3.18 9.82 23.36
N GLY A 48 -4.33 10.45 23.64
CA GLY A 48 -4.47 11.39 24.75
C GLY A 48 -4.33 10.69 26.09
N ARG A 49 -5.05 9.58 26.26
CA ARG A 49 -4.94 8.73 27.45
C ARG A 49 -3.56 8.09 27.58
N PHE A 50 -3.01 7.58 26.48
CA PHE A 50 -1.68 6.99 26.48
C PHE A 50 -0.59 7.98 26.94
N LYS A 51 -0.66 9.25 26.53
CA LYS A 51 0.27 10.30 27.01
C LYS A 51 0.25 10.53 28.52
N VAL A 52 -0.88 10.22 29.18
CA VAL A 52 -1.06 10.43 30.62
C VAL A 52 -0.76 9.15 31.41
N GLU A 53 -1.22 8.01 30.92
CA GLU A 53 -1.24 6.73 31.66
C GLU A 53 -0.17 5.73 31.18
N GLY A 54 0.48 5.97 30.04
CA GLY A 54 1.38 5.00 29.40
C GLY A 54 0.64 3.78 28.83
N SER A 55 1.39 2.78 28.36
CA SER A 55 0.85 1.59 27.69
C SER A 55 0.58 0.42 28.64
N SER A 56 0.92 0.52 29.92
CA SER A 56 0.90 -0.60 30.87
C SER A 56 -0.45 -1.33 30.91
N ALA A 57 -1.55 -0.59 30.97
CA ALA A 57 -2.89 -1.18 30.97
C ALA A 57 -3.24 -1.87 29.64
N TRP A 58 -2.64 -1.45 28.53
CA TRP A 58 -2.82 -2.08 27.21
C TRP A 58 -2.00 -3.37 27.14
N ARG A 59 -0.75 -3.32 27.60
CA ARG A 59 0.14 -4.48 27.73
C ARG A 59 -0.43 -5.57 28.64
N GLU A 60 -1.01 -5.21 29.79
CA GLU A 60 -1.69 -6.16 30.67
C GLU A 60 -2.87 -6.88 29.99
N ARG A 61 -3.67 -6.15 29.20
CA ARG A 61 -4.78 -6.75 28.44
C ARG A 61 -4.28 -7.67 27.33
N LEU A 62 -3.20 -7.30 26.67
CA LEU A 62 -2.53 -8.10 25.66
C LEU A 62 -2.01 -9.41 26.26
N VAL A 63 -1.24 -9.35 27.36
CA VAL A 63 -0.71 -10.52 28.08
C VAL A 63 -1.87 -11.45 28.48
N LYS A 64 -2.91 -10.92 29.12
CA LYS A 64 -4.07 -11.72 29.56
C LYS A 64 -4.74 -12.49 28.41
N ARG A 65 -4.69 -11.97 27.18
CA ARG A 65 -5.33 -12.57 26.01
C ARG A 65 -4.43 -13.56 25.27
N PHE A 66 -3.14 -13.27 25.22
CA PHE A 66 -2.22 -13.93 24.27
C PHE A 66 -1.12 -14.76 24.94
N GLU A 67 -0.78 -14.52 26.21
CA GLU A 67 0.17 -15.35 26.96
C GLU A 67 -0.35 -16.79 27.15
N PRO A 68 -1.61 -17.02 27.58
CA PRO A 68 -2.14 -18.38 27.71
C PRO A 68 -2.25 -19.13 26.38
N ARG A 69 -2.12 -18.40 25.26
CA ARG A 69 -2.20 -18.90 23.89
C ARG A 69 -0.84 -19.00 23.20
N GLY A 70 0.24 -18.67 23.91
CA GLY A 70 1.62 -18.83 23.45
C GLY A 70 2.07 -17.82 22.39
N LEU A 71 1.41 -16.68 22.23
CA LEU A 71 1.79 -15.65 21.26
C LEU A 71 2.69 -14.55 21.84
N VAL A 72 2.62 -14.36 23.17
CA VAL A 72 3.47 -13.44 23.90
C VAL A 72 3.92 -14.09 25.20
N ASP A 73 4.99 -13.61 25.80
CA ASP A 73 5.43 -14.04 27.12
C ASP A 73 4.70 -13.30 28.26
N ALA A 74 5.06 -13.61 29.51
CA ALA A 74 4.47 -12.99 30.70
C ALA A 74 4.73 -11.48 30.82
N SER A 75 5.73 -10.96 30.10
CA SER A 75 6.02 -9.52 30.02
C SER A 75 5.34 -8.82 28.83
N GLY A 76 4.66 -9.59 27.99
CA GLY A 76 3.97 -9.10 26.79
C GLY A 76 4.88 -8.98 25.58
N GLU A 77 6.07 -9.56 25.62
CA GLU A 77 6.96 -9.59 24.46
C GLU A 77 6.53 -10.68 23.48
N PRO A 78 6.53 -10.40 22.16
CA PRO A 78 6.11 -11.38 21.16
C PRO A 78 7.06 -12.57 21.10
N VAL A 79 6.50 -13.78 20.96
CA VAL A 79 7.32 -14.96 20.65
C VAL A 79 7.97 -14.82 19.26
N PRO A 80 9.05 -15.58 18.93
CA PRO A 80 9.82 -15.37 17.71
C PRO A 80 9.01 -15.34 16.41
N GLU A 81 7.97 -16.17 16.32
CA GLU A 81 7.07 -16.22 15.16
C GLU A 81 6.26 -14.93 15.00
N LEU A 82 5.64 -14.44 16.08
CA LEU A 82 4.91 -13.18 16.07
C LEU A 82 5.85 -11.99 15.84
N ALA A 83 7.03 -12.00 16.47
CA ALA A 83 8.05 -10.97 16.27
C ALA A 83 8.47 -10.87 14.79
N ARG A 84 8.69 -12.02 14.15
CA ARG A 84 9.00 -12.13 12.71
C ARG A 84 7.86 -11.58 11.85
N ALA A 85 6.60 -11.90 12.19
CA ALA A 85 5.43 -11.41 11.46
C ALA A 85 5.24 -9.89 11.59
N LEU A 86 5.57 -9.31 12.74
CA LEU A 86 5.45 -7.87 13.00
C LEU A 86 6.55 -7.03 12.35
N GLU A 87 7.69 -7.64 12.02
CA GLU A 87 8.88 -6.91 11.57
C GLU A 87 8.64 -6.02 10.33
N PRO A 88 7.93 -6.47 9.27
CA PRO A 88 7.67 -5.63 8.09
C PRO A 88 6.80 -4.39 8.37
N LEU A 89 6.08 -4.35 9.50
CA LEU A 89 5.24 -3.20 9.86
C LEU A 89 6.06 -2.03 10.41
N ARG A 90 7.36 -2.22 10.68
CA ARG A 90 8.24 -1.19 11.24
C ARG A 90 8.67 -0.19 10.16
N GLY A 91 8.83 1.08 10.54
CA GLY A 91 8.81 2.25 9.66
C GLY A 91 9.86 2.39 8.55
N HIS A 92 10.74 1.43 8.29
CA HIS A 92 11.83 1.56 7.31
C HIS A 92 11.57 0.84 5.98
N GLY A 93 10.35 0.40 5.72
CA GLY A 93 10.00 -0.43 4.58
C GLY A 93 9.23 0.28 3.47
N ALA A 94 8.53 -0.54 2.69
CA ALA A 94 7.49 -0.11 1.76
C ALA A 94 6.13 -0.63 2.23
N PHE A 95 5.05 -0.01 1.75
CA PHE A 95 3.71 -0.57 1.91
C PHE A 95 2.88 -0.44 0.64
N VAL A 96 1.86 -1.30 0.53
CA VAL A 96 0.80 -1.28 -0.49
C VAL A 96 -0.53 -1.51 0.21
N GLY A 97 -1.42 -0.52 0.21
CA GLY A 97 -2.77 -0.63 0.77
C GLY A 97 -3.85 -0.40 -0.28
N ASP A 98 -5.01 -1.04 -0.13
CA ASP A 98 -6.15 -0.73 -1.00
C ASP A 98 -6.90 0.52 -0.53
N GLY A 99 -7.37 1.34 -1.46
CA GLY A 99 -8.14 2.55 -1.16
C GLY A 99 -7.31 3.71 -0.60
N ARG A 100 -8.01 4.72 -0.09
CA ARG A 100 -7.42 6.00 0.33
C ARG A 100 -7.12 6.04 1.82
N ILE A 101 -6.03 6.70 2.19
CA ILE A 101 -5.74 7.05 3.59
C ILE A 101 -6.85 7.99 4.10
N PRO A 102 -7.38 7.77 5.31
CA PRO A 102 -8.35 8.67 5.94
C PRO A 102 -7.87 10.12 5.97
N HIS A 103 -8.73 11.05 5.55
CA HIS A 103 -8.48 12.49 5.60
C HIS A 103 -9.42 13.19 6.61
N ARG A 104 -9.14 14.44 6.97
CA ARG A 104 -9.99 15.21 7.91
C ARG A 104 -11.47 15.27 7.49
N THR A 105 -11.73 15.30 6.19
CA THR A 105 -13.07 15.39 5.58
C THR A 105 -13.72 14.04 5.32
N ASN A 106 -12.94 12.95 5.30
CA ASN A 106 -13.42 11.58 5.24
C ASN A 106 -12.62 10.73 6.23
N PRO A 107 -13.04 10.72 7.51
CA PRO A 107 -12.24 10.15 8.59
C PRO A 107 -12.34 8.63 8.69
N VAL A 108 -13.24 8.00 7.92
CA VAL A 108 -13.46 6.55 7.96
C VAL A 108 -12.41 5.87 7.09
N ASP A 109 -11.64 4.97 7.71
CA ASP A 109 -10.71 4.10 6.99
C ASP A 109 -11.47 3.00 6.25
N GLY A 110 -11.63 3.18 4.95
CA GLY A 110 -12.28 2.22 4.05
C GLY A 110 -11.36 1.11 3.55
N ARG A 111 -10.06 1.15 3.89
CA ARG A 111 -9.09 0.14 3.47
C ARG A 111 -9.40 -1.19 4.14
N THR A 112 -9.19 -2.27 3.40
CA THR A 112 -9.46 -3.65 3.84
C THR A 112 -8.19 -4.37 4.26
N ALA A 113 -7.07 -4.06 3.61
CA ALA A 113 -5.76 -4.58 3.97
C ALA A 113 -4.64 -3.60 3.59
N VAL A 114 -3.50 -3.74 4.29
CA VAL A 114 -2.24 -3.10 3.90
C VAL A 114 -1.11 -4.13 4.00
N LEU A 115 -0.42 -4.35 2.89
CA LEU A 115 0.80 -5.15 2.80
C LEU A 115 1.99 -4.27 3.17
N CYS A 116 2.76 -4.66 4.19
CA CYS A 116 3.99 -3.99 4.59
C CYS A 116 5.20 -4.88 4.24
N LEU A 117 6.29 -4.26 3.80
CA LEU A 117 7.46 -4.95 3.26
C LEU A 117 8.73 -4.44 3.93
N MET A 118 9.67 -5.34 4.22
CA MET A 118 11.01 -4.95 4.65
C MET A 118 11.73 -4.14 3.55
N PRO A 119 12.65 -3.23 3.91
CA PRO A 119 13.41 -2.44 2.93
C PRO A 119 14.20 -3.28 1.92
N ASP A 120 14.72 -4.43 2.34
CA ASP A 120 15.46 -5.38 1.49
C ASP A 120 14.55 -6.37 0.73
N LEU A 121 13.22 -6.21 0.87
CA LEU A 121 12.20 -7.09 0.30
C LEU A 121 12.34 -8.57 0.71
N SER A 122 13.05 -8.86 1.80
CA SER A 122 13.24 -10.23 2.31
C SER A 122 11.95 -10.83 2.87
N ARG A 123 11.06 -9.99 3.40
CA ARG A 123 9.81 -10.39 4.07
C ARG A 123 8.71 -9.37 3.86
N ALA A 124 7.48 -9.85 3.91
CA ALA A 124 6.28 -9.02 3.88
C ALA A 124 5.20 -9.60 4.78
N THR A 125 4.39 -8.71 5.36
CA THR A 125 3.22 -9.08 6.18
C THR A 125 2.07 -8.16 5.83
N ALA A 126 0.92 -8.73 5.52
CA ALA A 126 -0.31 -7.97 5.38
C ALA A 126 -1.03 -7.83 6.72
N VAL A 127 -1.48 -6.62 7.02
CA VAL A 127 -2.43 -6.33 8.10
C VAL A 127 -3.81 -6.30 7.46
N VAL A 128 -4.71 -7.18 7.93
CA VAL A 128 -6.04 -7.38 7.33
C VAL A 128 -7.12 -7.05 8.34
N ARG A 129 -8.15 -6.32 7.93
CA ARG A 129 -9.30 -6.06 8.80
C ARG A 129 -10.03 -7.37 9.13
N SER A 130 -10.19 -7.68 10.41
CA SER A 130 -10.83 -8.91 10.87
C SER A 130 -11.80 -8.64 12.01
N GLY A 131 -13.11 -8.68 11.71
CA GLY A 131 -14.17 -8.36 12.67
C GLY A 131 -14.02 -6.94 13.25
N ARG A 132 -13.71 -6.86 14.56
CA ARG A 132 -13.48 -5.58 15.28
C ARG A 132 -11.99 -5.24 15.46
N GLY A 133 -11.09 -6.03 14.89
CA GLY A 133 -9.65 -5.85 15.01
C GLY A 133 -8.94 -6.13 13.68
N PHE A 134 -7.69 -6.59 13.80
CA PHE A 134 -6.78 -6.80 12.69
C PHE A 134 -6.10 -8.16 12.82
N GLY A 135 -6.07 -8.91 11.72
CA GLY A 135 -5.25 -10.12 11.59
C GLY A 135 -3.93 -9.80 10.89
N LEU A 136 -2.92 -10.62 11.15
CA LEU A 136 -1.65 -10.58 10.44
C LEU A 136 -1.62 -11.75 9.45
N ARG A 137 -1.23 -11.50 8.21
CA ARG A 137 -1.02 -12.52 7.17
C ARG A 137 0.41 -12.37 6.65
N PRO A 138 1.40 -13.04 7.28
CA PRO A 138 2.75 -13.11 6.75
C PRO A 138 2.74 -13.71 5.35
N PHE A 139 3.53 -13.15 4.44
CA PHE A 139 3.75 -13.76 3.13
C PHE A 139 4.78 -14.88 3.25
N PRO A 140 4.72 -15.91 2.38
CA PRO A 140 5.67 -17.01 2.40
C PRO A 140 7.09 -16.52 2.11
N ASP A 141 8.10 -17.22 2.63
CA ASP A 141 9.51 -16.88 2.37
C ASP A 141 9.89 -17.01 0.88
N ASP A 142 9.18 -17.87 0.14
CA ASP A 142 9.35 -18.00 -1.31
C ASP A 142 8.69 -16.82 -2.04
N ARG A 143 9.53 -15.90 -2.53
CA ARG A 143 9.10 -14.71 -3.28
C ARG A 143 8.31 -15.03 -4.55
N SER A 144 8.49 -16.21 -5.15
CA SER A 144 7.73 -16.59 -6.35
C SER A 144 6.23 -16.75 -6.10
N LEU A 145 5.83 -16.95 -4.84
CA LEU A 145 4.42 -17.09 -4.42
C LEU A 145 3.77 -15.74 -4.08
N TRP A 146 4.54 -14.66 -3.95
CA TRP A 146 4.04 -13.38 -3.44
C TRP A 146 2.97 -12.75 -4.34
N GLU A 147 3.10 -12.87 -5.66
CA GLU A 147 2.10 -12.34 -6.59
C GLU A 147 0.75 -13.04 -6.38
N ALA A 148 0.74 -14.38 -6.24
CA ALA A 148 -0.49 -15.13 -6.01
C ALA A 148 -1.12 -14.78 -4.65
N GLU A 149 -0.31 -14.66 -3.60
CA GLU A 149 -0.78 -14.22 -2.27
C GLU A 149 -1.32 -12.79 -2.29
N PHE A 150 -0.67 -11.88 -3.03
CA PHE A 150 -1.12 -10.50 -3.20
C PHE A 150 -2.45 -10.41 -3.94
N LEU A 151 -2.61 -11.16 -5.03
CA LEU A 151 -3.87 -11.22 -5.76
C LEU A 151 -4.98 -11.80 -4.86
N SER A 152 -4.69 -12.86 -4.10
CA SER A 152 -5.60 -13.43 -3.11
C SER A 152 -6.01 -12.45 -2.02
N LEU A 153 -5.05 -11.70 -1.48
CA LEU A 153 -5.28 -10.71 -0.42
C LEU A 153 -6.33 -9.67 -0.81
N TYR A 154 -6.36 -9.27 -2.09
CA TYR A 154 -7.26 -8.25 -2.61
C TYR A 154 -8.41 -8.80 -3.47
N GLY A 155 -8.59 -10.13 -3.53
CA GLY A 155 -9.67 -10.80 -4.27
C GLY A 155 -9.57 -10.65 -5.79
N LEU A 156 -8.35 -10.64 -6.32
CA LEU A 156 -8.02 -10.43 -7.73
C LEU A 156 -7.65 -11.71 -8.48
N GLU A 157 -7.46 -12.84 -7.79
CA GLU A 157 -6.87 -14.07 -8.35
C GLU A 157 -7.63 -14.66 -9.54
N ARG A 158 -8.94 -14.38 -9.66
CA ARG A 158 -9.80 -14.85 -10.76
C ARG A 158 -10.18 -13.74 -11.76
N ARG A 159 -9.71 -12.52 -11.53
CA ARG A 159 -10.06 -11.34 -12.34
C ARG A 159 -8.89 -10.85 -13.15
N PHE A 160 -7.68 -10.96 -12.61
CA PHE A 160 -6.49 -10.48 -13.26
C PHE A 160 -6.24 -11.21 -14.58
N THR A 161 -6.12 -10.44 -15.65
CA THR A 161 -5.68 -10.89 -16.97
C THR A 161 -4.56 -9.97 -17.43
N TRP A 162 -3.54 -10.54 -18.05
CA TRP A 162 -2.50 -9.74 -18.70
C TRP A 162 -3.06 -8.94 -19.87
N ALA A 163 -2.47 -7.78 -20.10
CA ALA A 163 -2.64 -7.04 -21.33
C ALA A 163 -2.02 -7.81 -22.51
N GLU A 164 -2.36 -7.42 -23.73
CA GLU A 164 -1.80 -8.03 -24.95
C GLU A 164 -0.28 -7.87 -24.98
N ARG A 165 0.22 -6.72 -24.53
CA ARG A 165 1.65 -6.43 -24.41
C ARG A 165 1.93 -5.43 -23.31
N SER A 166 3.17 -5.46 -22.81
CA SER A 166 3.68 -4.43 -21.93
C SER A 166 3.68 -3.09 -22.64
N GLN A 167 3.14 -2.06 -22.00
CA GLN A 167 3.18 -0.69 -22.49
C GLN A 167 3.28 0.25 -21.28
N HIS A 168 4.16 1.24 -21.36
CA HIS A 168 4.41 2.20 -20.29
C HIS A 168 4.36 3.61 -20.84
N PHE A 169 3.75 4.51 -20.07
CA PHE A 169 3.76 5.95 -20.33
C PHE A 169 3.83 6.67 -18.99
N ILE A 170 4.69 7.68 -18.90
CA ILE A 170 4.78 8.56 -17.73
C ILE A 170 4.92 10.01 -18.18
N GLU A 171 4.26 10.93 -17.49
CA GLU A 171 4.36 12.37 -17.69
C GLU A 171 4.50 13.11 -16.36
N GLY A 172 5.23 14.22 -16.40
CA GLY A 172 5.45 15.12 -15.27
C GLY A 172 4.33 16.15 -15.13
N ASP A 173 4.49 17.07 -14.17
CA ASP A 173 3.59 18.20 -13.93
C ASP A 173 2.12 17.80 -13.73
N PHE A 174 1.90 16.60 -13.20
CA PHE A 174 0.56 16.06 -12.99
C PHE A 174 -0.18 16.82 -11.90
N ARG A 175 -1.39 17.26 -12.23
CA ARG A 175 -2.32 17.83 -11.25
C ARG A 175 -3.28 16.76 -10.76
N ILE A 176 -3.49 16.68 -9.44
CA ILE A 176 -4.38 15.67 -8.85
C ILE A 176 -5.85 15.80 -9.26
N ASP A 177 -6.26 16.96 -9.78
CA ASP A 177 -7.58 17.22 -10.35
C ASP A 177 -7.66 16.93 -11.86
N ASP A 178 -6.54 16.54 -12.49
CA ASP A 178 -6.53 16.13 -13.89
C ASP A 178 -7.25 14.79 -14.03
N THR A 179 -8.31 14.83 -14.84
CA THR A 179 -9.16 13.69 -15.17
C THR A 179 -9.18 13.42 -16.67
N SER A 180 -8.24 14.01 -17.43
CA SER A 180 -8.18 13.95 -18.89
C SER A 180 -8.06 12.52 -19.39
N PHE A 181 -7.20 11.70 -18.78
CA PHE A 181 -7.03 10.30 -19.15
C PHE A 181 -8.32 9.49 -18.94
N THR A 182 -8.88 9.51 -17.71
CA THR A 182 -10.14 8.83 -17.41
C THR A 182 -11.30 9.34 -18.27
N ARG A 183 -11.34 10.64 -18.58
CA ARG A 183 -12.37 11.24 -19.44
C ARG A 183 -12.23 10.74 -20.87
N ALA A 184 -11.02 10.66 -21.41
CA ALA A 184 -10.76 10.13 -22.75
C ALA A 184 -11.23 8.67 -22.85
N LEU A 185 -10.87 7.82 -21.88
CA LEU A 185 -11.32 6.42 -21.84
C LEU A 185 -12.85 6.28 -21.84
N LYS A 186 -13.56 7.15 -21.12
CA LYS A 186 -15.04 7.14 -21.06
C LYS A 186 -15.72 7.73 -22.30
N ALA A 187 -15.06 8.66 -22.98
CA ALA A 187 -15.63 9.37 -24.13
C ALA A 187 -15.56 8.58 -25.43
N GLY A 188 -14.73 7.53 -25.50
CA GLY A 188 -14.64 6.64 -26.66
C GLY A 188 -13.26 6.67 -27.33
N GLU A 189 -13.11 5.83 -28.35
CA GLU A 189 -11.84 5.64 -29.06
C GLU A 189 -11.28 6.92 -29.71
N ASP A 190 -12.14 7.80 -30.22
CA ASP A 190 -11.72 9.05 -30.85
C ASP A 190 -11.08 10.01 -29.83
N ALA A 191 -11.68 10.11 -28.63
CA ALA A 191 -11.12 10.90 -27.54
C ALA A 191 -9.81 10.31 -27.02
N VAL A 192 -9.67 8.98 -27.00
CA VAL A 192 -8.39 8.32 -26.72
C VAL A 192 -7.35 8.68 -27.77
N ASN A 193 -7.70 8.67 -29.06
CA ASN A 193 -6.78 9.02 -30.13
C ASN A 193 -6.27 10.46 -30.00
N GLU A 194 -7.15 11.41 -29.72
CA GLU A 194 -6.79 12.81 -29.48
C GLU A 194 -5.87 12.94 -28.26
N TRP A 195 -6.22 12.29 -27.14
CA TRP A 195 -5.42 12.32 -25.91
C TRP A 195 -4.01 11.75 -26.14
N CYS A 196 -3.89 10.65 -26.88
CA CYS A 196 -2.62 10.05 -27.26
C CYS A 196 -1.83 10.91 -28.24
N GLU A 197 -2.48 11.58 -29.19
CA GLU A 197 -1.82 12.42 -30.20
C GLU A 197 -1.13 13.63 -29.58
N VAL A 198 -1.81 14.32 -28.65
CA VAL A 198 -1.24 15.44 -27.89
C VAL A 198 0.01 15.02 -27.10
N ARG A 199 0.10 13.74 -26.70
CA ARG A 199 1.19 13.16 -25.91
C ARG A 199 2.20 12.35 -26.72
N GLY A 200 2.09 12.34 -28.05
CA GLY A 200 3.01 11.59 -28.91
C GLY A 200 2.96 10.07 -28.76
N ILE A 201 1.88 9.51 -28.19
CA ILE A 201 1.73 8.06 -27.98
C ILE A 201 1.31 7.42 -29.30
N ALA A 202 2.22 6.63 -29.89
CA ALA A 202 2.01 5.97 -31.18
C ALA A 202 1.11 4.73 -31.06
N GLU A 203 1.31 3.90 -30.04
CA GLU A 203 0.54 2.67 -29.84
C GLU A 203 -0.71 2.94 -28.98
N ARG A 204 -1.88 2.95 -29.61
CA ARG A 204 -3.14 3.40 -28.99
C ARG A 204 -4.19 2.29 -28.88
N ASP A 205 -3.95 1.16 -29.53
CA ASP A 205 -4.86 0.03 -29.68
C ASP A 205 -5.29 -0.60 -28.35
N GLN A 206 -4.39 -0.75 -27.37
CA GLN A 206 -4.76 -1.24 -26.04
C GLN A 206 -5.68 -0.23 -25.33
N LEU A 207 -5.36 1.07 -25.34
CA LEU A 207 -6.22 2.12 -24.76
C LEU A 207 -7.59 2.21 -25.45
N ARG A 208 -7.63 2.07 -26.78
CA ARG A 208 -8.88 1.99 -27.56
C ARG A 208 -9.70 0.76 -27.18
N HIS A 209 -9.05 -0.37 -26.94
CA HIS A 209 -9.72 -1.57 -26.42
C HIS A 209 -10.34 -1.31 -25.04
N VAL A 210 -9.60 -0.71 -24.11
CA VAL A 210 -10.12 -0.34 -22.78
C VAL A 210 -11.34 0.58 -22.91
N SER A 211 -11.27 1.60 -23.76
CA SER A 211 -12.39 2.53 -23.99
C SER A 211 -13.63 1.83 -24.54
N ARG A 212 -13.49 0.91 -25.51
CA ARG A 212 -14.60 0.11 -26.05
C ARG A 212 -15.28 -0.75 -24.98
N VAL A 213 -14.48 -1.43 -24.16
CA VAL A 213 -15.00 -2.33 -23.12
C VAL A 213 -15.66 -1.53 -21.99
N GLY A 214 -15.10 -0.39 -21.63
CA GLY A 214 -15.62 0.49 -20.58
C GLY A 214 -16.88 1.27 -20.97
N GLY A 215 -17.05 1.62 -22.25
CA GLY A 215 -18.15 2.47 -22.76
C GLY A 215 -19.42 1.73 -23.20
N GLY A 216 -19.48 0.40 -23.07
CA GLY A 216 -20.64 -0.40 -23.48
C GLY A 216 -21.90 -0.16 -22.63
N PRO A 217 -23.10 -0.57 -23.10
CA PRO A 217 -24.37 -0.42 -22.37
C PRO A 217 -24.48 -1.28 -21.09
N PHE A 218 -23.57 -2.24 -20.91
CA PHE A 218 -23.36 -3.00 -19.67
C PHE A 218 -21.99 -2.69 -19.05
N GLY A 219 -21.37 -1.58 -19.48
CA GLY A 219 -19.99 -1.21 -19.22
C GLY A 219 -19.76 -0.72 -17.79
N GLY A 220 -18.63 -1.15 -17.23
CA GLY A 220 -18.17 -0.82 -15.90
C GLY A 220 -17.07 -1.80 -15.53
N PHE A 221 -15.83 -1.32 -15.51
CA PHE A 221 -14.74 -2.13 -15.00
C PHE A 221 -14.87 -2.28 -13.49
N TYR A 222 -14.61 -3.48 -12.99
CA TYR A 222 -14.17 -3.56 -11.61
C TYR A 222 -12.81 -2.87 -11.54
N SER A 223 -12.66 -1.89 -10.67
CA SER A 223 -11.38 -1.21 -10.46
C SER A 223 -10.98 -1.28 -9.00
N LYS A 224 -9.70 -1.50 -8.74
CA LYS A 224 -9.15 -1.50 -7.39
C LYS A 224 -8.17 -0.35 -7.26
N GLU A 225 -8.44 0.57 -6.33
CA GLU A 225 -7.50 1.64 -6.00
C GLU A 225 -6.46 1.11 -5.01
N PHE A 226 -5.20 1.47 -5.24
CA PHE A 226 -4.07 1.17 -4.38
C PHE A 226 -3.32 2.45 -4.05
N LEU A 227 -2.75 2.47 -2.86
CA LEU A 227 -1.75 3.46 -2.46
C LEU A 227 -0.51 2.74 -1.97
N CYS A 228 0.63 3.15 -2.51
CA CYS A 228 1.94 2.60 -2.22
C CYS A 228 2.87 3.72 -1.76
N ALA A 229 3.77 3.41 -0.85
CA ALA A 229 4.90 4.26 -0.54
C ALA A 229 6.14 3.43 -0.21
N ASP A 230 7.32 3.99 -0.51
CA ASP A 230 8.61 3.45 -0.12
C ASP A 230 9.32 4.45 0.78
N TYR A 231 9.54 4.05 2.03
CA TYR A 231 10.23 4.82 3.05
C TYR A 231 11.63 4.24 3.38
N SER A 232 12.15 3.34 2.58
CA SER A 232 13.45 2.69 2.82
C SER A 232 14.63 3.67 2.87
N ALA A 233 14.53 4.80 2.17
CA ALA A 233 15.52 5.88 2.17
C ALA A 233 15.18 7.06 3.10
N CYS A 234 14.18 6.89 3.97
CA CYS A 234 13.76 7.92 4.92
C CYS A 234 14.49 7.83 6.26
N VAL A 235 14.63 9.01 6.88
CA VAL A 235 14.99 9.12 8.29
C VAL A 235 13.75 9.52 9.07
N PHE A 236 13.43 8.76 10.11
CA PHE A 236 12.33 9.05 11.03
C PHE A 236 12.84 9.77 12.28
N ASN A 237 11.93 10.40 13.01
CA ASN A 237 12.29 10.96 14.31
C ASN A 237 12.45 9.83 15.33
N ASP A 238 13.61 9.76 16.00
CA ASP A 238 13.87 8.82 17.10
C ASP A 238 13.05 9.19 18.35
N LYS A 239 12.58 10.45 18.41
CA LYS A 239 11.62 10.91 19.41
C LYS A 239 10.21 10.62 18.90
N PHE A 240 9.62 9.57 19.45
CA PHE A 240 8.25 9.16 19.22
C PHE A 240 7.25 10.21 19.74
N ASP A 241 7.05 11.29 18.99
CA ASP A 241 5.97 12.25 19.27
C ASP A 241 4.62 11.75 18.71
N TYR A 242 4.33 10.44 18.74
CA TYR A 242 3.08 9.76 18.35
C TYR A 242 2.36 10.28 17.09
N ALA A 243 3.09 10.94 16.21
CA ALA A 243 2.63 11.39 14.92
C ALA A 243 2.74 10.21 13.95
N VAL A 244 1.91 10.23 12.90
CA VAL A 244 2.10 9.42 11.69
C VAL A 244 3.61 9.37 11.39
N PRO A 245 4.19 8.22 11.01
CA PRO A 245 5.59 8.14 10.58
C PRO A 245 5.76 9.07 9.37
N ILE A 246 6.05 10.33 9.66
CA ILE A 246 6.34 11.38 8.72
C ILE A 246 7.85 11.41 8.68
N PRO A 247 8.47 11.05 7.54
CA PRO A 247 9.90 11.21 7.38
C PRO A 247 10.30 12.66 7.71
N LYS A 248 11.36 12.83 8.51
CA LYS A 248 11.92 14.17 8.81
C LYS A 248 12.96 14.60 7.79
N ALA A 249 13.50 13.65 7.03
CA ALA A 249 14.52 13.82 6.01
C ALA A 249 14.62 12.55 5.16
N GLY A 250 15.43 12.63 4.10
CA GLY A 250 15.66 11.54 3.16
C GLY A 250 14.66 11.57 2.01
N ASP A 251 14.70 10.52 1.20
CA ASP A 251 13.88 10.41 0.00
C ASP A 251 12.76 9.39 0.19
N TYR A 252 11.56 9.71 -0.31
CA TYR A 252 10.46 8.76 -0.38
C TYR A 252 9.71 8.86 -1.69
N TRP A 253 9.19 7.71 -2.12
CA TRP A 253 8.33 7.64 -3.28
C TRP A 253 6.93 7.30 -2.80
N SER A 254 5.93 7.90 -3.45
CA SER A 254 4.55 7.47 -3.29
C SER A 254 3.92 7.26 -4.65
N LYS A 255 3.03 6.28 -4.71
CA LYS A 255 2.28 5.95 -5.92
C LYS A 255 0.86 5.57 -5.56
N GLY A 256 -0.10 6.35 -6.04
CA GLY A 256 -1.49 5.93 -6.13
C GLY A 256 -1.72 5.24 -7.47
N ALA A 257 -2.58 4.24 -7.49
CA ALA A 257 -2.93 3.53 -8.71
C ALA A 257 -4.39 3.11 -8.71
N VAL A 258 -5.02 3.13 -9.88
CA VAL A 258 -6.30 2.48 -10.17
C VAL A 258 -6.01 1.35 -11.13
N PHE A 259 -6.20 0.13 -10.63
CA PHE A 259 -6.00 -1.09 -11.39
C PHE A 259 -7.30 -1.61 -11.99
N VAL A 260 -7.27 -1.93 -13.28
CA VAL A 260 -8.34 -2.59 -14.02
C VAL A 260 -7.87 -4.02 -14.38
N PRO A 261 -8.26 -5.04 -13.58
CA PRO A 261 -7.74 -6.39 -13.70
C PRO A 261 -8.09 -7.07 -15.02
N GLU A 262 -9.27 -6.80 -15.59
CA GLU A 262 -9.75 -7.49 -16.79
C GLU A 262 -8.95 -7.15 -18.06
N VAL A 263 -8.18 -6.06 -18.05
CA VAL A 263 -7.36 -5.61 -19.20
C VAL A 263 -5.90 -5.37 -18.81
N GLY A 264 -5.50 -5.70 -17.59
CA GLY A 264 -4.15 -5.49 -17.08
C GLY A 264 -3.69 -4.03 -17.08
N LEU A 265 -4.61 -3.06 -17.00
CA LEU A 265 -4.29 -1.63 -17.01
C LEU A 265 -4.09 -1.12 -15.57
N VAL A 266 -2.98 -0.45 -15.33
CA VAL A 266 -2.68 0.32 -14.13
C VAL A 266 -2.62 1.79 -14.52
N ASP A 267 -3.62 2.57 -14.17
CA ASP A 267 -3.59 4.04 -14.20
C ASP A 267 -2.92 4.51 -12.90
N TYR A 268 -1.87 5.31 -12.95
CA TYR A 268 -1.13 5.69 -11.74
C TYR A 268 -0.74 7.15 -11.69
N TRP A 269 -0.52 7.61 -10.47
CA TRP A 269 0.06 8.91 -10.16
C TRP A 269 1.00 8.76 -8.98
N GLY A 270 1.97 9.65 -8.85
CA GLY A 270 2.92 9.57 -7.77
C GLY A 270 3.64 10.86 -7.49
N VAL A 271 4.54 10.78 -6.52
CA VAL A 271 5.48 11.84 -6.18
C VAL A 271 6.87 11.21 -6.16
N ALA A 272 7.84 11.87 -6.81
CA ALA A 272 9.24 11.48 -6.83
C ALA A 272 10.14 12.66 -6.46
N PRO A 273 11.28 12.45 -5.79
CA PRO A 273 12.23 13.51 -5.52
C PRO A 273 12.83 14.05 -6.82
N ARG A 274 13.04 15.37 -6.89
CA ARG A 274 13.61 16.09 -8.06
C ARG A 274 14.94 16.80 -7.78
N GLY A 275 15.42 16.79 -6.53
CA GLY A 275 16.63 17.49 -6.12
C GLY A 275 16.43 18.39 -4.89
N PRO A 276 17.52 18.92 -4.32
CA PRO A 276 17.51 19.69 -3.07
C PRO A 276 16.73 21.02 -3.14
N GLU A 277 16.49 21.55 -4.35
CA GLU A 277 15.72 22.76 -4.58
C GLU A 277 14.21 22.56 -4.44
N TYR A 278 13.75 21.31 -4.40
CA TYR A 278 12.34 20.93 -4.19
C TYR A 278 12.14 20.40 -2.77
N ASP A 279 12.20 21.28 -1.76
CA ASP A 279 11.89 20.94 -0.35
C ASP A 279 10.42 20.55 -0.18
N TRP A 280 10.11 19.29 -0.43
CA TRP A 280 8.78 18.71 -0.30
C TRP A 280 8.32 18.42 1.14
N TYR A 281 9.17 18.60 2.16
CA TYR A 281 8.79 18.43 3.57
C TYR A 281 8.28 19.74 4.17
N GLY A 282 8.90 20.86 3.79
CA GLY A 282 8.53 22.20 4.24
C GLY A 282 7.62 22.97 3.28
N ASN A 283 7.57 22.59 2.00
CA ASN A 283 6.89 23.37 0.97
C ASN A 283 5.96 22.51 0.10
N LYS A 284 4.65 22.66 0.33
CA LYS A 284 3.60 21.96 -0.42
C LYS A 284 3.64 22.25 -1.93
N GLU A 285 3.97 23.48 -2.33
CA GLU A 285 4.07 23.84 -3.75
C GLU A 285 5.28 23.18 -4.42
N ALA A 286 6.37 22.97 -3.67
CA ALA A 286 7.50 22.18 -4.16
C ALA A 286 7.10 20.71 -4.34
N GLY A 287 6.36 20.12 -3.39
CA GLY A 287 5.83 18.76 -3.51
C GLY A 287 4.83 18.59 -4.66
N ASP A 288 4.00 19.59 -4.96
CA ASP A 288 3.09 19.54 -6.11
C ASP A 288 3.85 19.51 -7.45
N ARG A 289 5.04 20.14 -7.53
CA ARG A 289 5.93 20.09 -8.71
C ARG A 289 6.73 18.79 -8.83
N CYS A 290 6.62 17.90 -7.85
CA CYS A 290 7.25 16.58 -7.86
C CYS A 290 6.30 15.47 -8.34
N ARG A 291 5.11 15.84 -8.83
CA ARG A 291 4.07 14.90 -9.23
C ARG A 291 4.20 14.43 -10.66
N TYR A 292 4.00 13.14 -10.84
CA TYR A 292 3.90 12.50 -12.14
C TYR A 292 2.61 11.68 -12.22
N SER A 293 2.22 11.34 -13.44
CA SER A 293 1.17 10.36 -13.72
C SER A 293 1.50 9.54 -14.95
N GLY A 294 0.75 8.47 -15.16
CA GLY A 294 1.02 7.59 -16.27
C GLY A 294 0.11 6.39 -16.28
N PHE A 295 0.40 5.47 -17.18
CA PHE A 295 -0.25 4.18 -17.18
C PHE A 295 0.73 3.07 -17.56
N ASP A 296 0.47 1.89 -17.01
CA ASP A 296 1.11 0.64 -17.39
C ASP A 296 0.05 -0.35 -17.90
N PHE A 297 0.33 -1.00 -19.02
CA PHE A 297 -0.29 -2.28 -19.36
C PHE A 297 0.65 -3.38 -18.93
N LEU A 298 0.18 -4.28 -18.06
CA LEU A 298 0.95 -5.42 -17.55
C LEU A 298 0.95 -6.53 -18.59
N GLY A 299 2.05 -6.69 -19.31
CA GLY A 299 2.20 -7.72 -20.32
C GLY A 299 2.38 -9.12 -19.73
N PRO A 300 2.39 -10.18 -20.58
CA PRO A 300 2.58 -11.54 -20.11
C PRO A 300 3.83 -11.72 -19.25
N GLY A 301 3.64 -12.26 -18.03
CA GLY A 301 4.72 -12.48 -17.06
C GLY A 301 5.03 -11.28 -16.15
N GLU A 302 4.36 -10.14 -16.32
CA GLU A 302 4.46 -9.01 -15.38
C GLU A 302 3.43 -9.14 -14.26
N GLY A 303 3.88 -8.98 -13.02
CA GLY A 303 3.05 -9.05 -11.81
C GLY A 303 2.58 -7.67 -11.34
N LEU A 304 1.38 -7.60 -10.78
CA LEU A 304 0.81 -6.39 -10.22
C LEU A 304 1.58 -5.92 -8.99
N LEU A 305 1.99 -6.83 -8.09
CA LEU A 305 2.74 -6.44 -6.89
C LEU A 305 4.07 -5.79 -7.28
N ASP A 306 4.80 -6.43 -8.20
CA ASP A 306 6.07 -5.90 -8.71
C ASP A 306 5.87 -4.56 -9.44
N ASN A 307 4.76 -4.39 -10.18
CA ASN A 307 4.41 -3.09 -10.75
C ASN A 307 4.17 -2.06 -9.65
N LEU A 308 3.32 -2.33 -8.67
CA LEU A 308 2.98 -1.40 -7.58
C LEU A 308 4.19 -0.98 -6.74
N LEU A 309 5.17 -1.87 -6.59
CA LEU A 309 6.45 -1.60 -5.91
C LEU A 309 7.53 -0.99 -6.82
N THR A 310 7.28 -0.86 -8.12
CA THR A 310 8.16 -0.11 -9.02
C THR A 310 7.84 1.37 -8.91
N PHE A 311 8.75 2.13 -8.32
CA PHE A 311 8.64 3.59 -8.24
C PHE A 311 9.48 4.21 -9.35
N TYR A 312 8.98 5.32 -9.89
CA TYR A 312 9.61 6.02 -11.00
C TYR A 312 10.30 7.28 -10.50
N ASP A 313 11.43 7.61 -11.12
CA ASP A 313 12.00 8.94 -11.01
C ASP A 313 11.10 9.95 -11.72
N TYR A 314 11.27 11.23 -11.41
CA TYR A 314 10.47 12.27 -12.06
C TYR A 314 10.88 12.41 -13.55
N PRO A 315 9.92 12.45 -14.49
CA PRO A 315 10.20 12.59 -15.93
C PRO A 315 10.56 14.04 -16.28
N GLU A 316 11.83 14.42 -16.16
CA GLU A 316 12.32 15.79 -16.41
C GLU A 316 12.11 16.29 -17.86
N SER A 317 11.99 15.38 -18.84
CA SER A 317 11.78 15.68 -20.27
C SER A 317 10.32 15.91 -20.66
N GLY A 318 9.40 15.98 -19.69
CA GLY A 318 7.96 16.19 -19.89
C GLY A 318 7.16 14.88 -19.95
N TYR A 319 7.60 13.92 -20.78
CA TYR A 319 7.05 12.56 -20.80
C TYR A 319 8.06 11.54 -21.34
N GLU A 320 7.97 10.30 -20.87
CA GLU A 320 8.73 9.16 -21.39
C GLU A 320 7.77 8.07 -21.92
N TYR A 321 8.05 7.63 -23.15
CA TYR A 321 7.29 6.57 -23.84
C TYR A 321 8.26 5.58 -24.48
N VAL A 322 8.79 4.67 -23.65
CA VAL A 322 9.49 3.38 -23.88
C VAL A 322 10.10 2.99 -22.52
N ARG A 323 10.27 1.69 -22.23
CA ARG A 323 10.77 1.10 -20.94
C ARG A 323 11.60 2.10 -20.11
N PRO A 324 11.23 2.37 -18.84
CA PRO A 324 11.88 3.38 -18.03
C PRO A 324 13.39 3.17 -18.02
N SER A 325 14.13 4.23 -18.31
CA SER A 325 15.60 4.20 -18.25
C SER A 325 16.10 3.96 -16.82
N THR A 326 15.28 4.29 -15.81
CA THR A 326 15.53 4.02 -14.39
C THR A 326 14.26 3.49 -13.70
N ARG A 327 14.30 2.22 -13.28
CA ARG A 327 13.29 1.62 -12.39
C ARG A 327 13.93 1.47 -11.02
N ARG A 328 13.38 2.11 -10.00
CA ARG A 328 13.82 1.84 -8.62
C ARG A 328 12.91 0.79 -8.00
N ARG A 329 13.53 -0.28 -7.51
CA ARG A 329 12.90 -1.23 -6.59
C ARG A 329 13.31 -0.88 -5.16
N PRO A 330 12.43 -1.04 -4.16
CA PRO A 330 12.82 -0.95 -2.76
C PRO A 330 14.02 -1.88 -2.51
N GLY A 331 15.05 -1.38 -1.83
CA GLY A 331 16.29 -2.12 -1.56
C GLY A 331 17.34 -2.10 -2.68
N GLY A 332 17.04 -1.51 -3.84
CA GLY A 332 18.05 -1.17 -4.84
C GLY A 332 18.81 0.09 -4.41
N GLY A 333 20.05 -0.08 -3.95
CA GLY A 333 21.03 1.00 -4.02
C GLY A 333 21.28 1.35 -5.49
N VAL A 334 21.63 2.62 -5.74
CA VAL A 334 21.97 3.15 -7.07
C VAL A 334 22.94 2.22 -7.81
#